data_AF-A0A0P6Y1S1-F1
#
_entry.id   AF-A0A0P6Y1S1-F1
#
_cell.length_a   1.000
_cell.length_b   1.000
_cell.length_c   1.000
_cell.angle_alpha   90.00
_cell.angle_beta   90.00
_cell.angle_gamma   90.00
#
_symmetry.space_group_name_H-M   'P 1'
#
loop_
_entity.id
_entity.type
_entity.pdbx_description
1 polymer ?
#
loop_
_entity_poly.entity_id
_entity_poly.type
_entity_poly.pdbx_seq_one_letter_code
_entity_poly.pdbx_strand_id
1 'polypeptide(L)'
;MIPSLQSLADRWAHVPHPTCQAEVRLHQPWALFLAGAALLWYALELSPAAAVIFTLVGGMVLCAYLWARILAARLSGQRRLRYRAFQVGDTLEEEISLTNRSPLPAPWVEFSDRSDLPGYQISEVRAVSGGQTLRWSASTECRQRGIFRLGPWELRSGDPFGLFSVRQVTADPLEI
;
A
#
# COMPACT_ATOMS: atom_id res chain seq x y z
N MET A 1 -18.08 11.30 26.87
CA MET A 1 -17.03 10.43 26.30
C MET A 1 -16.52 11.09 25.04
N ILE A 2 -15.33 11.68 25.08
CA ILE A 2 -14.71 12.36 23.93
C ILE A 2 -14.01 11.25 23.12
N PRO A 3 -14.39 10.99 21.85
CA PRO A 3 -13.62 10.08 21.01
C PRO A 3 -12.20 10.63 20.88
N SER A 4 -11.19 9.79 21.14
CA SER A 4 -9.79 10.20 21.04
C SER A 4 -9.51 10.68 19.62
N LEU A 5 -8.68 11.72 19.47
CA LEU A 5 -8.25 12.25 18.16
C LEU A 5 -7.71 11.15 17.22
N GLN A 6 -7.22 10.05 17.79
CA GLN A 6 -6.79 8.85 17.05
C GLN A 6 -7.95 8.13 16.36
N SER A 7 -9.10 7.95 17.01
CA SER A 7 -10.23 7.22 16.40
C SER A 7 -10.87 7.98 15.23
N LEU A 8 -10.74 9.31 15.18
CA LEU A 8 -11.19 10.11 14.05
C LEU A 8 -10.18 10.08 12.90
N ALA A 9 -8.87 10.10 13.17
CA ALA A 9 -7.85 9.93 12.14
C ALA A 9 -7.94 8.54 11.48
N ASP A 10 -8.17 7.49 12.27
CA ASP A 10 -8.29 6.11 11.78
C ASP A 10 -9.47 5.94 10.82
N ARG A 11 -10.63 6.57 11.11
CA ARG A 11 -11.82 6.47 10.24
C ARG A 11 -11.64 7.04 8.84
N TRP A 12 -10.75 8.01 8.65
CA TRP A 12 -10.51 8.66 7.35
C TRP A 12 -9.36 7.98 6.59
N ALA A 13 -8.46 7.31 7.32
CA ALA A 13 -7.38 6.52 6.75
C ALA A 13 -7.92 5.22 6.11
N HIS A 14 -8.97 4.62 6.67
CA HIS A 14 -9.55 3.40 6.13
C HIS A 14 -10.31 3.63 4.82
N VAL A 15 -9.93 2.86 3.80
CA VAL A 15 -10.62 2.79 2.52
C VAL A 15 -11.32 1.44 2.47
N PRO A 16 -12.66 1.39 2.31
CA PRO A 16 -13.36 0.13 2.19
C PRO A 16 -12.86 -0.58 0.93
N HIS A 17 -12.18 -1.70 1.12
CA HIS A 17 -11.72 -2.58 0.04
C HIS A 17 -12.39 -3.95 0.23
N PRO A 18 -12.89 -4.60 -0.85
CA PRO A 18 -13.76 -5.77 -0.75
C PRO A 18 -13.13 -6.98 -0.06
N THR A 19 -11.79 -7.06 -0.01
CA THR A 19 -11.06 -8.25 0.47
C THR A 19 -10.02 -7.95 1.54
N CYS A 20 -9.81 -6.67 1.91
CA CYS A 20 -8.66 -6.25 2.70
C CYS A 20 -8.94 -4.94 3.45
N GLN A 21 -8.26 -4.69 4.56
CA GLN A 21 -8.23 -3.37 5.18
C GLN A 21 -7.16 -2.52 4.50
N ALA A 22 -7.60 -1.58 3.67
CA ALA A 22 -6.72 -0.59 3.05
C ALA A 22 -6.67 0.67 3.91
N GLU A 23 -5.46 1.17 4.18
CA GLU A 23 -5.20 2.35 4.99
C GLU A 23 -4.33 3.34 4.18
N VAL A 24 -4.77 4.59 4.12
CA VAL A 24 -3.98 5.70 3.53
C VAL A 24 -3.38 6.52 4.67
N ARG A 25 -2.05 6.59 4.71
CA ARG A 25 -1.31 7.38 5.69
C ARG A 25 -0.56 8.51 5.01
N LEU A 26 -0.61 9.69 5.60
CA LEU A 26 0.24 10.81 5.22
C LEU A 26 1.68 10.52 5.68
N HIS A 27 2.59 10.39 4.73
CA HIS A 27 4.00 10.12 5.02
C HIS A 27 4.78 11.43 5.26
N GLN A 28 4.40 12.50 4.58
CA GLN A 28 5.10 13.78 4.58
C GLN A 28 4.19 14.95 4.95
N PRO A 29 3.99 15.25 6.26
CA PRO A 29 3.06 16.29 6.69
C PRO A 29 3.51 17.72 6.38
N TRP A 30 4.81 17.96 6.16
CA TRP A 30 5.36 19.28 5.82
C TRP A 30 4.74 19.84 4.53
N ALA A 31 4.32 19.01 3.59
CA ALA A 31 3.66 19.46 2.37
C ALA A 31 2.31 20.14 2.65
N LEU A 32 1.57 19.68 3.67
CA LEU A 32 0.34 20.33 4.11
C LEU A 32 0.61 21.68 4.77
N PHE A 33 1.70 21.78 5.54
CA PHE A 33 2.13 23.05 6.12
C PHE A 33 2.53 24.06 5.05
N LEU A 34 3.24 23.64 4.00
CA LEU A 34 3.55 24.51 2.85
C LEU A 34 2.29 24.96 2.11
N ALA A 35 1.34 24.04 1.88
CA ALA A 35 0.05 24.39 1.28
C ALA A 35 -0.71 25.42 2.14
N GLY A 36 -0.73 25.24 3.47
CA GLY A 36 -1.35 26.17 4.41
C GLY A 36 -0.64 27.52 4.48
N ALA A 37 0.69 27.54 4.46
CA ALA A 37 1.47 28.78 4.45
C ALA A 37 1.27 29.56 3.15
N ALA A 38 1.20 28.87 2.01
CA ALA A 38 0.88 29.49 0.72
C ALA A 38 -0.54 30.07 0.70
N LEU A 39 -1.52 29.36 1.29
CA LEU A 39 -2.90 29.87 1.45
C LEU A 39 -2.94 31.12 2.33
N LEU A 40 -2.21 31.10 3.45
CA LEU A 40 -2.14 32.23 4.37
C LEU A 40 -1.54 33.46 3.67
N TRP A 41 -0.40 33.29 2.99
CA TRP A 41 0.21 34.35 2.19
C TRP A 41 -0.77 34.89 1.14
N TYR A 42 -1.45 34.01 0.41
CA TYR A 42 -2.48 34.41 -0.55
C TYR A 42 -3.59 35.23 0.11
N ALA A 43 -4.06 34.85 1.30
CA ALA A 43 -5.11 35.57 2.03
C ALA A 43 -4.68 36.95 2.57
N LEU A 44 -3.39 37.13 2.90
CA LEU A 44 -2.85 38.38 3.43
C LEU A 44 -2.57 39.42 2.35
N GLU A 45 -1.96 39.01 1.22
CA GLU A 45 -1.48 39.94 0.19
C GLU A 45 -2.32 39.93 -1.09
N LEU A 46 -3.22 38.95 -1.27
CA LEU A 46 -4.03 38.75 -2.49
C LEU A 46 -3.19 38.80 -3.79
N SER A 47 -1.91 38.45 -3.70
CA SER A 47 -0.97 38.58 -4.82
C SER A 47 -1.20 37.47 -5.86
N PRO A 48 -1.07 37.78 -7.18
CA PRO A 48 -1.14 36.75 -8.22
C PRO A 48 -0.09 35.65 -8.06
N ALA A 49 1.10 36.01 -7.56
CA ALA A 49 2.17 35.06 -7.29
C ALA A 49 1.78 34.03 -6.21
N ALA A 50 1.20 34.49 -5.10
CA ALA A 50 0.73 33.59 -4.04
C ALA A 50 -0.40 32.68 -4.54
N ALA A 51 -1.29 33.18 -5.40
CA ALA A 51 -2.35 32.38 -6.01
C ALA A 51 -1.80 31.22 -6.85
N VAL A 52 -0.78 31.49 -7.68
CA VAL A 52 -0.12 30.45 -8.49
C VAL A 52 0.53 29.39 -7.60
N ILE A 53 1.29 29.81 -6.58
CA ILE A 53 1.96 28.88 -5.66
C ILE A 53 0.93 28.02 -4.91
N PHE A 54 -0.11 28.63 -4.34
CA PHE A 54 -1.17 27.90 -3.65
C PHE A 54 -1.85 26.89 -4.58
N THR A 55 -2.14 27.28 -5.82
CA THR A 55 -2.78 26.39 -6.80
C THR A 55 -1.89 25.21 -7.18
N LEU A 56 -0.58 25.44 -7.38
CA LEU A 56 0.37 24.38 -7.72
C LEU A 56 0.59 23.42 -6.55
N VAL A 57 0.88 23.94 -5.35
CA VAL A 57 1.14 23.10 -4.17
C VAL A 57 -0.13 22.39 -3.71
N GLY A 58 -1.25 23.12 -3.60
CA GLY A 58 -2.55 22.55 -3.25
C GLY A 58 -3.03 21.53 -4.28
N GLY A 59 -2.86 21.82 -5.56
CA GLY A 59 -3.16 20.90 -6.66
C GLY A 59 -2.32 19.63 -6.58
N MET A 60 -1.02 19.73 -6.32
CA MET A 60 -0.14 18.58 -6.15
C MET A 60 -0.55 17.70 -4.97
N VAL A 61 -0.83 18.30 -3.80
CA VAL A 61 -1.31 17.59 -2.60
C VAL A 61 -2.64 16.89 -2.88
N LEU A 62 -3.58 17.58 -3.52
CA LEU A 62 -4.88 17.01 -3.88
C LEU A 62 -4.74 15.85 -4.86
N CYS A 63 -3.92 16.00 -5.91
CA CYS A 63 -3.63 14.94 -6.87
C CYS A 63 -2.99 13.73 -6.18
N ALA A 64 -2.00 13.93 -5.31
CA ALA A 64 -1.37 12.85 -4.56
C ALA A 64 -2.35 12.12 -3.65
N TYR A 65 -3.23 12.85 -2.95
CA TYR A 65 -4.27 12.27 -2.10
C TYR A 65 -5.25 11.43 -2.91
N LEU A 66 -5.76 11.97 -4.03
CA LEU A 66 -6.67 11.24 -4.92
C LEU A 66 -6.00 9.99 -5.50
N TRP A 67 -4.71 10.09 -5.86
CA TRP A 67 -3.93 8.96 -6.36
C TRP A 67 -3.86 7.82 -5.34
N ALA A 68 -3.44 8.13 -4.12
CA ALA A 68 -3.34 7.14 -3.04
C ALA A 68 -4.70 6.54 -2.69
N ARG A 69 -5.77 7.35 -2.65
CA ARG A 69 -7.14 6.88 -2.42
C ARG A 69 -7.64 5.92 -3.50
N ILE A 70 -7.37 6.24 -4.77
CA ILE A 70 -7.75 5.39 -5.91
C ILE A 70 -6.98 4.07 -5.88
N LEU A 71 -5.67 4.11 -5.60
CA LEU A 71 -4.85 2.90 -5.44
C LEU A 71 -5.34 2.05 -4.27
N ALA A 72 -5.60 2.66 -3.10
CA ALA A 72 -6.11 1.95 -1.93
C ALA A 72 -7.43 1.20 -2.20
N ALA A 73 -8.30 1.75 -3.05
CA ALA A 73 -9.59 1.15 -3.38
C ALA A 73 -9.55 0.09 -4.50
N ARG A 74 -8.52 0.09 -5.35
CA ARG A 74 -8.50 -0.71 -6.60
C ARG A 74 -7.25 -1.56 -6.81
N LEU A 75 -6.23 -1.40 -5.99
CA LEU A 75 -5.08 -2.29 -5.93
C LEU A 75 -5.44 -3.50 -5.09
N SER A 76 -5.17 -4.69 -5.60
CA SER A 76 -5.45 -5.95 -4.90
C SER A 76 -4.34 -6.96 -5.16
N GLY A 77 -3.90 -7.65 -4.11
CA GLY A 77 -3.01 -8.80 -4.21
C GLY A 77 -3.74 -10.11 -3.99
N GLN A 78 -3.23 -11.19 -4.57
CA GLN A 78 -3.62 -12.55 -4.21
C GLN A 78 -2.38 -13.41 -4.16
N ARG A 79 -2.33 -14.30 -3.17
CA ARG A 79 -1.32 -15.35 -3.00
C ARG A 79 -2.00 -16.69 -3.20
N ARG A 80 -1.39 -17.58 -3.98
CA ARG A 80 -1.84 -18.96 -4.18
C ARG A 80 -0.67 -19.91 -4.03
N LEU A 81 -0.77 -20.89 -3.15
CA LEU A 81 0.18 -22.00 -3.14
C LEU A 81 -0.13 -22.94 -4.30
N ARG A 82 0.90 -23.39 -5.01
CA ARG A 82 0.74 -24.41 -6.06
C ARG A 82 0.46 -25.80 -5.50
N TYR A 83 1.04 -26.12 -4.36
CA TYR A 83 0.90 -27.41 -3.68
C TYR A 83 0.56 -27.18 -2.21
N ARG A 84 -0.17 -28.10 -1.58
CA ARG A 84 -0.59 -27.99 -0.17
C ARG A 84 0.10 -29.00 0.76
N ALA A 85 0.80 -29.99 0.21
CA ALA A 85 1.50 -31.01 0.98
C ALA A 85 2.99 -30.92 0.64
N PHE A 86 3.83 -30.74 1.65
CA PHE A 86 5.28 -30.61 1.51
C PHE A 86 5.98 -31.53 2.50
N GLN A 87 7.06 -32.16 2.05
CA GLN A 87 8.02 -32.87 2.88
C GLN A 87 9.31 -32.06 3.00
N VAL A 88 10.16 -32.44 3.95
CA VAL A 88 11.50 -31.86 4.06
C VAL A 88 12.28 -32.19 2.79
N GLY A 89 12.86 -31.18 2.15
CA GLY A 89 13.53 -31.28 0.85
C GLY A 89 12.64 -30.94 -0.35
N ASP A 90 11.33 -30.77 -0.16
CA ASP A 90 10.46 -30.24 -1.22
C ASP A 90 10.65 -28.72 -1.36
N THR A 91 10.34 -28.22 -2.55
CA THR A 91 10.29 -26.79 -2.82
C THR A 91 8.85 -26.30 -2.71
N LEU A 92 8.61 -25.41 -1.76
CA LEU A 92 7.36 -24.66 -1.65
C LEU A 92 7.33 -23.59 -2.73
N GLU A 93 6.37 -23.68 -3.65
CA GLU A 93 6.18 -22.71 -4.73
C GLU A 93 4.85 -21.99 -4.58
N GLU A 94 4.91 -20.66 -4.61
CA GLU A 94 3.77 -19.77 -4.49
C GLU A 94 3.66 -18.87 -5.71
N GLU A 95 2.45 -18.73 -6.23
CA GLU A 95 2.11 -17.75 -7.26
C GLU A 95 1.53 -16.51 -6.58
N ILE A 96 2.24 -15.40 -6.71
CA ILE A 96 1.79 -14.09 -6.25
C ILE A 96 1.25 -13.34 -7.46
N SER A 97 0.07 -12.75 -7.31
CA SER A 97 -0.57 -11.92 -8.33
C SER A 97 -0.95 -10.57 -7.76
N LEU A 98 -0.62 -9.52 -8.49
CA LEU A 98 -0.91 -8.14 -8.16
C LEU A 98 -1.75 -7.54 -9.27
N THR A 99 -2.98 -7.15 -8.93
CA THR A 99 -3.96 -6.61 -9.87
C THR A 99 -4.23 -5.15 -9.54
N ASN A 100 -3.92 -4.25 -10.47
CA ASN A 100 -4.27 -2.84 -10.40
C ASN A 100 -5.49 -2.56 -11.29
N ARG A 101 -6.69 -2.43 -10.70
CA ARG A 101 -7.92 -2.09 -11.44
C ARG A 101 -8.14 -0.58 -11.61
N SER A 102 -7.20 0.22 -11.13
CA SER A 102 -7.30 1.67 -11.28
C SER A 102 -6.78 2.12 -12.65
N PRO A 103 -7.23 3.29 -13.15
CA PRO A 103 -6.64 3.88 -14.34
C PRO A 103 -5.23 4.44 -14.08
N LEU A 104 -4.84 4.60 -12.81
CA LEU A 104 -3.56 5.16 -12.41
C LEU A 104 -2.52 4.04 -12.24
N PRO A 105 -1.27 4.25 -12.67
CA PRO A 105 -0.22 3.30 -12.37
C PRO A 105 0.10 3.29 -10.86
N ALA A 106 0.43 2.12 -10.35
CA ALA A 106 1.09 1.93 -9.06
C ALA A 106 2.60 1.92 -9.33
N PRO A 107 3.32 3.05 -9.14
CA PRO A 107 4.71 3.19 -9.55
C PRO A 107 5.64 2.24 -8.78
N TRP A 108 5.24 1.92 -7.55
CA TRP A 108 5.87 0.91 -6.72
C TRP A 108 4.81 0.25 -5.86
N VAL A 109 4.94 -1.06 -5.70
CA VAL A 109 4.17 -1.88 -4.79
C VAL A 109 5.14 -2.84 -4.13
N GLU A 110 5.35 -2.63 -2.84
CA GLU A 110 6.13 -3.53 -1.98
C GLU A 110 5.20 -4.62 -1.45
N PHE A 111 5.53 -5.87 -1.74
CA PHE A 111 4.93 -7.05 -1.14
C PHE A 111 5.86 -7.55 -0.03
N SER A 112 5.38 -7.56 1.20
CA SER A 112 6.14 -8.04 2.36
C SER A 112 5.38 -9.16 3.04
N ASP A 113 6.04 -10.31 3.17
CA ASP A 113 5.49 -11.50 3.83
C ASP A 113 6.05 -11.65 5.25
N ARG A 114 5.18 -11.98 6.22
CA ARG A 114 5.54 -12.19 7.63
C ARG A 114 5.33 -13.64 8.08
N SER A 115 5.59 -14.57 7.18
CA SER A 115 5.59 -16.01 7.47
C SER A 115 6.66 -16.39 8.49
N ASP A 116 6.42 -17.45 9.26
CA ASP A 116 7.35 -17.98 10.26
C ASP A 116 8.29 -19.09 9.71
N LEU A 117 8.35 -19.25 8.38
CA LEU A 117 9.20 -20.24 7.73
C LEU A 117 10.70 -19.89 7.86
N PRO A 118 11.54 -20.81 8.36
CA PRO A 118 12.98 -20.59 8.51
C PRO A 118 13.67 -20.31 7.17
N GLY A 119 14.28 -19.13 7.04
CA GLY A 119 14.97 -18.72 5.81
C GLY A 119 14.05 -18.20 4.70
N TYR A 120 12.76 -18.00 5.00
CA TYR A 120 11.78 -17.45 4.09
C TYR A 120 11.41 -16.02 4.46
N GLN A 121 11.88 -15.05 3.67
CA GLN A 121 11.47 -13.65 3.77
C GLN A 121 11.30 -13.10 2.36
N ILE A 122 10.06 -12.98 1.89
CA ILE A 122 9.78 -12.32 0.62
C ILE A 122 9.52 -10.84 0.91
N SER A 123 10.41 -10.00 0.38
CA SER A 123 10.20 -8.57 0.28
C SER A 123 10.54 -8.14 -1.14
N GLU A 124 9.52 -8.02 -1.99
CA GLU A 124 9.69 -7.65 -3.40
C GLU A 124 8.98 -6.35 -3.72
N VAL A 125 9.61 -5.51 -4.54
CA VAL A 125 9.00 -4.27 -5.05
C VAL A 125 8.74 -4.41 -6.54
N ARG A 126 7.49 -4.19 -6.95
CA ARG A 126 7.05 -4.28 -8.35
C ARG A 126 6.24 -3.04 -8.74
N ALA A 127 6.35 -2.61 -9.99
CA ALA A 127 5.48 -1.58 -10.56
C ALA A 127 4.34 -2.25 -11.34
N VAL A 128 3.12 -1.69 -11.26
CA VAL A 128 1.96 -2.21 -12.00
C VAL A 128 1.17 -1.07 -12.61
N SER A 129 1.09 -1.04 -13.94
CA SER A 129 0.34 -0.02 -14.67
C SER A 129 -1.16 -0.09 -14.39
N GLY A 130 -1.88 0.98 -14.71
CA GLY A 130 -3.34 1.00 -14.58
C GLY A 130 -4.00 -0.07 -15.44
N GLY A 131 -4.95 -0.80 -14.86
CA GLY A 131 -5.70 -1.88 -15.52
C GLY A 131 -4.91 -3.18 -15.72
N GLN A 132 -3.67 -3.29 -15.23
CA GLN A 132 -2.82 -4.46 -15.45
C GLN A 132 -2.81 -5.43 -14.26
N THR A 133 -2.50 -6.69 -14.57
CA THR A 133 -2.22 -7.74 -13.58
C THR A 133 -0.81 -8.27 -13.80
N LEU A 134 0.01 -8.21 -12.77
CA LEU A 134 1.35 -8.81 -12.74
C LEU A 134 1.29 -10.12 -11.95
N ARG A 135 2.00 -11.15 -12.42
CA ARG A 135 2.11 -12.44 -11.71
C ARG A 135 3.56 -12.90 -11.70
N TRP A 136 3.98 -13.46 -10.58
CA TRP A 136 5.30 -14.07 -10.44
C TRP A 136 5.25 -15.23 -9.47
N SER A 137 6.15 -16.19 -9.66
CA SER A 137 6.34 -17.29 -8.72
C SER A 137 7.47 -16.96 -7.75
N ALA A 138 7.29 -17.30 -6.48
CA ALA A 138 8.35 -17.34 -5.50
C ALA A 138 8.49 -18.77 -4.97
N SER A 139 9.72 -19.19 -4.71
CA SER A 139 9.99 -20.54 -4.22
C SER A 139 10.94 -20.54 -3.03
N THR A 140 10.74 -21.49 -2.12
CA THR A 140 11.62 -21.71 -0.97
C THR A 140 11.75 -23.19 -0.66
N GLU A 141 12.89 -23.59 -0.12
CA GLU A 141 13.18 -24.98 0.22
C GLU A 141 12.69 -25.28 1.64
N CYS A 142 11.92 -26.36 1.80
CA CYS A 142 11.45 -26.83 3.10
C CYS A 142 12.59 -27.53 3.86
N ARG A 143 13.30 -26.77 4.70
CA ARG A 143 14.51 -27.28 5.40
C ARG A 143 14.23 -28.07 6.67
N GLN A 144 13.08 -27.85 7.31
CA GLN A 144 12.77 -28.42 8.62
C GLN A 144 11.33 -28.90 8.66
N ARG A 145 11.08 -29.98 9.41
CA ARG A 145 9.74 -30.49 9.66
C ARG A 145 9.11 -29.70 10.81
N GLY A 146 7.88 -29.24 10.62
CA GLY A 146 7.12 -28.48 11.61
C GLY A 146 5.77 -28.06 11.05
N ILE A 147 4.98 -27.37 11.87
CA ILE A 147 3.80 -26.62 11.42
C ILE A 147 4.25 -25.18 11.26
N PHE A 148 4.05 -24.61 10.09
CA PHE A 148 4.42 -23.23 9.79
C PHE A 148 3.22 -22.44 9.29
N ARG A 149 3.26 -21.14 9.52
CA ARG A 149 2.25 -20.17 9.10
C ARG A 149 2.77 -19.35 7.94
N LEU A 150 2.05 -19.44 6.83
CA LEU A 150 2.26 -18.59 5.67
C LEU A 150 1.40 -17.32 5.80
N GLY A 151 2.04 -16.17 5.96
CA GLY A 151 1.40 -14.88 6.17
C GLY A 151 1.29 -14.48 7.66
N PRO A 152 0.68 -13.33 7.99
CA PRO A 152 0.01 -12.37 7.11
C PRO A 152 1.00 -11.67 6.16
N TRP A 153 0.50 -11.22 5.01
CA TRP A 153 1.28 -10.42 4.05
C TRP A 153 0.66 -9.04 3.89
N GLU A 154 1.52 -8.07 3.61
CA GLU A 154 1.14 -6.67 3.41
C GLU A 154 1.58 -6.18 2.04
N LEU A 155 0.72 -5.36 1.43
CA LEU A 155 1.08 -4.53 0.28
C LEU A 155 1.27 -3.10 0.76
N ARG A 156 2.36 -2.49 0.32
CA ARG A 156 2.61 -1.06 0.49
C ARG A 156 2.77 -0.43 -0.87
N SER A 157 2.14 0.71 -1.07
CA SER A 157 2.27 1.51 -2.29
C SER A 157 2.15 2.99 -1.91
N GLY A 158 2.13 3.89 -2.89
CA GLY A 158 2.02 5.31 -2.65
C GLY A 158 1.84 6.09 -3.94
N ASP A 159 1.67 7.40 -3.78
CA ASP A 159 1.66 8.32 -4.91
C ASP A 159 3.09 8.56 -5.44
N PRO A 160 3.24 9.06 -6.68
CA PRO A 160 4.56 9.33 -7.27
C PRO A 160 5.41 10.38 -6.54
N PHE A 161 4.80 11.25 -5.72
CA PHE A 161 5.48 12.32 -4.97
C PHE A 161 5.84 11.91 -3.54
N GLY A 162 5.36 10.75 -3.06
CA GLY A 162 5.65 10.23 -1.73
C GLY A 162 4.95 10.97 -0.58
N LEU A 163 3.89 11.72 -0.87
CA LEU A 163 3.13 12.45 0.14
C LEU A 163 2.23 11.53 0.97
N PHE A 164 1.63 10.55 0.30
CA PHE A 164 0.68 9.58 0.83
C PHE A 164 1.16 8.15 0.53
N SER A 165 1.12 7.34 1.57
CA SER A 165 1.37 5.90 1.48
C SER A 165 0.05 5.14 1.63
N VAL A 166 -0.06 4.04 0.89
CA VAL A 166 -1.16 3.09 0.96
C VAL A 166 -0.60 1.82 1.60
N ARG A 167 -1.28 1.31 2.62
CA ARG A 167 -0.97 0.03 3.25
C ARG A 167 -2.21 -0.85 3.21
N GLN A 168 -2.06 -2.08 2.74
CA GLN A 168 -3.12 -3.08 2.67
C GLN A 168 -2.62 -4.34 3.38
N VAL A 169 -3.33 -4.78 4.41
CA VAL A 169 -2.98 -6.01 5.15
C VAL A 169 -4.04 -7.07 4.87
N THR A 170 -3.62 -8.19 4.30
CA THR A 170 -4.49 -9.35 4.11
C THR A 170 -4.27 -10.32 5.26
N ALA A 171 -5.33 -10.52 6.04
CA ALA A 171 -5.29 -11.23 7.32
C ALA A 171 -5.68 -12.71 7.22
N ASP A 172 -5.56 -13.35 6.06
CA ASP A 172 -5.87 -14.78 5.89
C ASP A 172 -4.58 -15.60 5.83
N PRO A 173 -3.96 -15.93 7.00
CA PRO A 173 -2.79 -16.79 7.07
C PRO A 173 -3.20 -18.23 6.77
N LEU A 174 -2.40 -18.90 5.94
CA LEU A 174 -2.57 -20.32 5.65
C LEU A 174 -1.64 -21.13 6.56
N GLU A 175 -2.21 -22.05 7.33
CA GLU A 175 -1.42 -23.02 8.11
C GLU A 175 -1.03 -24.19 7.19
N ILE A 176 0.26 -24.55 7.18
CA ILE A 176 0.85 -25.65 6.38
C ILE A 176 1.71 -26.59 7.22
#